data_AF-A0A0L7LJZ8-F1
#
_entry.id   AF-A0A0L7LJZ8-F1
#
_cell.length_a   1.000
_cell.length_b   1.000
_cell.length_c   1.000
_cell.angle_alpha   90.00
_cell.angle_beta   90.00
_cell.angle_gamma   90.00
#
_symmetry.space_group_name_H-M   'P 1'
#
loop_
_entity.id
_entity.type
_entity.pdbx_description
1 polymer ?
#
loop_
_entity_poly.entity_id
_entity_poly.type
_entity_poly.pdbx_seq_one_letter_code
_entity_poly.pdbx_strand_id
1 'polypeptide(L)'
;MRLCFLTDPRGKVPVKVVARTFASGKTEKLVYQCLSDLGLPCGKNEAMEKDAFTFDKFYALYHKICPRNDIEELFRSMLVTILINTQGKSDRINLEQFVNFMNDKQRDPRLNEILYPLYEDKRASEIITTYEQDEEARNSKCMTKDGLIRYLMSDENAPVFLDRLDQYMEMDQPLAHYYINSSHNTYLSGRQFGGKSSVEMYRQVLLAGCR
;
A
#
# COMPACT_ATOMS: atom_id res chain seq x y z
N MET A 1 -4.75 -5.35 11.82
CA MET A 1 -5.87 -4.97 10.92
C MET A 1 -6.91 -4.14 11.68
N ARG A 2 -7.27 -2.93 11.22
CA ARG A 2 -8.17 -2.00 11.95
C ARG A 2 -9.55 -2.59 12.26
N LEU A 3 -10.08 -3.43 11.37
CA LEU A 3 -11.40 -4.05 11.51
C LEU A 3 -11.50 -4.96 12.75
N CYS A 4 -10.41 -5.58 13.18
CA CYS A 4 -10.39 -6.44 14.37
C CYS A 4 -10.52 -5.66 15.69
N PHE A 5 -10.42 -4.32 15.65
CA PHE A 5 -10.67 -3.44 16.80
C PHE A 5 -12.11 -2.90 16.83
N LEU A 6 -12.88 -3.05 15.75
CA LEU A 6 -14.27 -2.60 15.66
C LEU A 6 -15.22 -3.72 16.07
N THR A 7 -15.12 -4.14 17.33
CA THR A 7 -15.88 -5.29 17.85
C THR A 7 -17.22 -4.91 18.46
N ASP A 8 -18.12 -5.89 18.55
CA ASP A 8 -19.33 -5.79 19.38
C ASP A 8 -19.00 -5.87 20.89
N PRO A 9 -19.98 -5.71 21.80
CA PRO A 9 -19.76 -5.86 23.24
C PRO A 9 -19.26 -7.24 23.69
N ARG A 10 -19.33 -8.25 22.80
CA ARG A 10 -18.86 -9.63 23.04
C ARG A 10 -17.44 -9.83 22.52
N GLY A 11 -16.80 -8.80 21.99
CA GLY A 11 -15.44 -8.86 21.45
C GLY A 11 -15.33 -9.49 20.06
N LYS A 12 -16.45 -9.72 19.36
CA LYS A 12 -16.47 -10.32 18.01
C LYS A 12 -16.52 -9.25 16.93
N VAL A 13 -16.01 -9.55 15.75
CA VAL A 13 -16.00 -8.64 14.59
C VAL A 13 -17.34 -8.73 13.86
N PRO A 14 -18.19 -7.68 13.84
CA PRO A 14 -19.50 -7.75 13.19
C PRO A 14 -19.37 -7.74 11.67
N VAL A 15 -20.10 -8.64 11.00
CA VAL A 15 -20.09 -8.77 9.53
C VAL A 15 -20.53 -7.47 8.85
N LYS A 16 -21.49 -6.74 9.43
CA LYS A 16 -21.94 -5.42 8.96
C LYS A 16 -20.83 -4.37 8.87
N VAL A 17 -19.81 -4.45 9.73
CA VAL A 17 -18.68 -3.50 9.74
C VAL A 17 -17.76 -3.78 8.56
N VAL A 18 -17.49 -5.06 8.31
CA VAL A 18 -16.73 -5.51 7.12
C VAL A 18 -17.48 -5.11 5.85
N ALA A 19 -18.78 -5.42 5.77
CA ALA A 19 -19.61 -5.06 4.62
C ALA A 19 -19.62 -3.55 4.33
N ARG A 20 -19.81 -2.72 5.36
CA ARG A 20 -19.78 -1.26 5.22
C ARG A 20 -18.43 -0.72 4.74
N THR A 21 -17.33 -1.35 5.14
CA THR A 21 -15.97 -0.95 4.74
C THR A 21 -15.77 -1.11 3.22
N PHE A 22 -16.32 -2.17 2.63
CA PHE A 22 -16.22 -2.45 1.19
C PHE A 22 -17.40 -1.92 0.37
N ALA A 23 -18.49 -1.48 1.02
CA ALA A 23 -19.71 -0.99 0.35
C ALA A 23 -19.52 0.34 -0.41
N SER A 24 -18.42 1.05 -0.22
CA SER A 24 -18.15 2.32 -0.93
C SER A 24 -17.90 2.14 -2.44
N GLY A 25 -17.66 0.92 -2.93
CA GLY A 25 -17.38 0.65 -4.34
C GLY A 25 -18.14 -0.53 -4.95
N LYS A 26 -18.85 -1.34 -4.15
CA LYS A 26 -19.61 -2.53 -4.58
C LYS A 26 -20.87 -2.70 -3.73
N THR A 27 -21.81 -3.51 -4.19
CA THR A 27 -23.04 -3.80 -3.43
C THR A 27 -22.72 -4.66 -2.20
N GLU A 28 -23.41 -4.42 -1.07
CA GLU A 28 -23.26 -5.24 0.14
C GLU A 28 -23.49 -6.74 -0.14
N LYS A 29 -24.40 -7.07 -1.08
CA LYS A 29 -24.67 -8.44 -1.51
C LYS A 29 -23.41 -9.15 -2.03
N LEU A 30 -22.59 -8.46 -2.83
CA LEU A 30 -21.33 -9.03 -3.34
C LEU A 30 -20.36 -9.31 -2.20
N VAL A 31 -20.28 -8.42 -1.21
CA VAL A 31 -19.39 -8.58 -0.05
C VAL A 31 -19.81 -9.80 0.78
N TYR A 32 -21.11 -9.98 1.04
CA TYR A 32 -21.60 -11.18 1.75
C TYR A 32 -21.32 -12.46 0.98
N GLN A 33 -21.48 -12.47 -0.35
CA GLN A 33 -21.12 -13.62 -1.17
C GLN A 33 -19.62 -13.93 -1.06
N CYS A 34 -18.75 -12.93 -1.15
CA CYS A 34 -17.31 -13.13 -1.04
C CYS A 34 -16.90 -13.67 0.35
N LEU A 35 -17.56 -13.22 1.42
CA LEU A 35 -17.38 -13.76 2.76
C LEU A 35 -17.80 -15.23 2.84
N SER A 36 -18.95 -15.57 2.26
CA SER A 36 -19.43 -16.96 2.17
C SER A 36 -18.43 -17.86 1.45
N ASP A 37 -17.87 -17.39 0.33
CA ASP A 37 -16.92 -18.16 -0.47
C ASP A 37 -15.57 -18.38 0.27
N LEU A 38 -15.26 -17.55 1.27
CA LEU A 38 -14.09 -17.70 2.14
C LEU A 38 -14.39 -18.49 3.43
N GLY A 39 -15.59 -19.07 3.55
CA GLY A 39 -16.03 -19.79 4.74
C GLY A 39 -16.13 -18.90 5.98
N LEU A 40 -16.39 -17.61 5.80
CA LEU A 40 -16.59 -16.65 6.88
C LEU A 40 -18.10 -16.40 7.11
N PRO A 41 -18.50 -16.02 8.33
CA PRO A 41 -19.86 -15.56 8.61
C PRO A 41 -20.28 -14.46 7.62
N CYS A 42 -21.44 -14.64 6.98
CA CYS A 42 -21.92 -13.80 5.88
C CYS A 42 -23.28 -13.17 6.17
N GLY A 43 -23.93 -13.54 7.28
CA GLY A 43 -25.19 -12.94 7.71
C GLY A 43 -25.01 -11.50 8.17
N LYS A 44 -25.93 -10.60 7.78
CA LYS A 44 -25.89 -9.16 8.11
C LYS A 44 -25.75 -8.88 9.62
N ASN A 45 -26.34 -9.73 10.46
CA ASN A 45 -26.32 -9.61 11.92
C ASN A 45 -25.36 -10.58 12.60
N GLU A 46 -24.55 -11.32 11.84
CA GLU A 46 -23.56 -12.23 12.38
C GLU A 46 -22.29 -11.49 12.81
N ALA A 47 -21.48 -12.17 13.61
CA ALA A 47 -20.16 -11.73 14.01
C ALA A 47 -19.19 -12.91 13.95
N MET A 48 -17.94 -12.63 13.63
CA MET A 48 -16.86 -13.60 13.52
C MET A 48 -15.84 -13.44 14.65
N GLU A 49 -15.23 -14.56 15.06
CA GLU A 49 -14.11 -14.54 16.00
C GLU A 49 -12.91 -13.83 15.38
N LYS A 50 -12.12 -13.13 16.21
CA LYS A 50 -10.91 -12.44 15.74
C LYS A 50 -9.93 -13.40 15.09
N ASP A 51 -9.75 -14.57 15.70
CA ASP A 51 -8.82 -15.61 15.23
C ASP A 51 -9.28 -16.23 13.90
N ALA A 52 -10.60 -16.23 13.64
CA ALA A 52 -11.16 -16.70 12.39
C ALA A 52 -10.97 -15.70 11.23
N PHE A 53 -10.76 -14.41 11.53
CA PHE A 53 -10.57 -13.33 10.56
C PHE A 53 -9.09 -12.92 10.45
N THR A 54 -8.27 -13.86 9.97
CA THR A 54 -6.84 -13.67 9.75
C THR A 54 -6.56 -12.67 8.64
N PHE A 55 -5.32 -12.17 8.58
CA PHE A 55 -4.86 -11.29 7.52
C PHE A 55 -5.00 -11.93 6.13
N ASP A 56 -4.69 -13.22 5.98
CA ASP A 56 -4.79 -13.92 4.70
C ASP A 56 -6.22 -13.99 4.19
N LYS A 57 -7.20 -14.22 5.07
CA LYS A 57 -8.61 -14.19 4.68
C LYS A 57 -9.07 -12.79 4.28
N PHE A 58 -8.61 -11.76 4.97
CA PHE A 58 -8.88 -10.38 4.59
C PHE A 58 -8.23 -10.02 3.25
N TYR A 59 -6.99 -10.46 3.02
CA TYR A 59 -6.26 -10.24 1.78
C TYR A 59 -6.96 -10.93 0.60
N ALA A 60 -7.40 -12.18 0.77
CA ALA A 60 -8.21 -12.89 -0.21
C ALA A 60 -9.56 -12.19 -0.48
N LEU A 61 -10.22 -11.69 0.57
CA LEU A 61 -11.46 -10.91 0.46
C LEU A 61 -11.24 -9.62 -0.35
N TYR A 62 -10.17 -8.89 -0.06
CA TYR A 62 -9.80 -7.65 -0.75
C TYR A 62 -9.63 -7.88 -2.26
N HIS A 63 -8.84 -8.89 -2.64
CA HIS A 63 -8.61 -9.20 -4.06
C HIS A 63 -9.85 -9.64 -4.82
N LYS A 64 -10.76 -10.33 -4.13
CA LYS A 64 -12.03 -10.77 -4.74
C LYS A 64 -13.00 -9.61 -4.96
N ILE A 65 -13.05 -8.66 -4.03
CA ILE A 65 -13.95 -7.50 -4.11
C ILE A 65 -13.39 -6.43 -5.08
N CYS A 66 -12.08 -6.25 -5.06
CA CYS A 66 -11.36 -5.22 -5.81
C CYS A 66 -10.34 -5.85 -6.77
N PRO A 67 -10.79 -6.45 -7.89
CA PRO A 67 -9.85 -7.04 -8.86
C PRO A 67 -8.96 -5.95 -9.47
N ARG A 68 -7.65 -6.21 -9.50
CA ARG A 68 -6.61 -5.30 -10.01
C ARG A 68 -6.22 -5.67 -11.44
N ASN A 69 -7.08 -5.35 -12.40
CA ASN A 69 -6.85 -5.61 -13.83
C ASN A 69 -5.61 -4.87 -14.37
N ASP A 70 -5.31 -3.70 -13.79
CA ASP A 70 -4.11 -2.90 -14.07
C ASP A 70 -2.82 -3.65 -13.74
N ILE A 71 -2.77 -4.34 -12.60
CA ILE A 71 -1.61 -5.16 -12.23
C ILE A 71 -1.53 -6.41 -13.11
N GLU A 72 -2.66 -6.96 -13.55
CA GLU A 72 -2.66 -8.07 -14.49
C GLU A 72 -2.06 -7.69 -15.85
N GLU A 73 -2.40 -6.50 -16.36
CA GLU A 73 -1.81 -5.95 -17.58
C GLU A 73 -0.31 -5.71 -17.40
N LEU A 74 0.10 -5.12 -16.27
CA LEU A 74 1.51 -4.93 -15.93
C LEU A 74 2.26 -6.28 -15.87
N PHE A 75 1.72 -7.27 -15.16
CA PHE A 75 2.30 -8.61 -15.05
C PHE A 75 2.48 -9.25 -16.43
N ARG A 76 1.46 -9.17 -17.29
CA ARG A 76 1.56 -9.64 -18.68
C ARG A 76 2.61 -8.88 -19.48
N SER A 77 2.70 -7.56 -19.31
CA SER A 77 3.72 -6.74 -19.99
C SER A 77 5.14 -7.18 -19.62
N MET A 78 5.40 -7.45 -18.33
CA MET A 78 6.70 -7.90 -17.85
C MET A 78 7.06 -9.30 -18.37
N LEU A 79 6.07 -10.19 -18.49
CA LEU A 79 6.28 -11.47 -19.15
C LEU A 79 6.67 -11.24 -20.62
N VAL A 80 5.94 -10.41 -21.36
CA VAL A 80 6.14 -10.20 -22.81
C VAL A 80 7.43 -9.45 -23.15
N THR A 81 7.84 -8.45 -22.38
CA THR A 81 9.01 -7.60 -22.70
C THR A 81 10.33 -8.39 -22.82
N ILE A 82 10.40 -9.63 -22.31
CA ILE A 82 11.59 -10.50 -22.39
C ILE A 82 11.29 -11.85 -23.12
N LEU A 83 10.11 -12.02 -23.73
CA LEU A 83 9.76 -13.23 -24.51
C LEU A 83 10.42 -13.32 -25.89
N ILE A 84 11.30 -12.39 -26.28
CA ILE A 84 12.08 -12.54 -27.52
C ILE A 84 13.11 -13.69 -27.41
N ASN A 85 13.53 -14.06 -26.19
CA ASN A 85 14.63 -15.02 -25.97
C ASN A 85 14.22 -16.38 -25.39
N THR A 86 12.95 -16.61 -25.02
CA THR A 86 12.54 -17.86 -24.38
C THR A 86 11.20 -18.35 -24.92
N GLN A 87 11.21 -19.45 -25.68
CA GLN A 87 10.00 -20.12 -26.16
C GLN A 87 9.27 -20.81 -25.00
N GLY A 88 8.32 -20.13 -24.40
CA GLY A 88 7.40 -20.72 -23.42
C GLY A 88 6.41 -19.72 -22.85
N LYS A 89 5.14 -20.12 -22.72
CA LYS A 89 4.17 -19.39 -21.87
C LYS A 89 4.58 -19.63 -20.42
N SER A 90 5.30 -18.69 -19.81
CA SER A 90 5.56 -18.71 -18.36
C SER A 90 4.48 -17.90 -17.65
N ASP A 91 3.86 -18.49 -16.62
CA ASP A 91 2.92 -17.80 -15.73
C ASP A 91 3.63 -17.19 -14.51
N ARG A 92 4.97 -17.14 -14.53
CA ARG A 92 5.83 -16.63 -13.43
C ARG A 92 6.93 -15.71 -13.98
N ILE A 93 7.27 -14.67 -13.23
CA ILE A 93 8.39 -13.75 -13.49
C ILE A 93 9.66 -14.38 -12.92
N ASN A 94 10.69 -14.56 -13.73
CA ASN A 94 11.99 -15.06 -13.26
C ASN A 94 12.84 -13.95 -12.62
N LEU A 95 13.96 -14.34 -12.00
CA LEU A 95 14.84 -13.41 -11.29
C LEU A 95 15.36 -12.27 -12.20
N GLU A 96 15.82 -12.59 -13.41
CA GLU A 96 16.36 -11.61 -14.36
C GLU A 96 15.30 -10.61 -14.80
N GLN A 97 14.09 -11.08 -15.11
CA GLN A 97 12.94 -10.24 -15.45
C GLN A 97 12.61 -9.28 -14.31
N PHE A 98 12.67 -9.76 -13.07
CA PHE A 98 12.40 -8.92 -11.90
C PHE A 98 13.50 -7.88 -11.67
N VAL A 99 14.78 -8.24 -11.82
CA VAL A 99 15.91 -7.29 -11.73
C VAL A 99 15.77 -6.17 -12.78
N ASN A 100 15.46 -6.53 -14.02
CA ASN A 100 15.26 -5.56 -15.09
C ASN A 100 14.07 -4.62 -14.79
N PHE A 101 12.95 -5.18 -14.31
CA PHE A 101 11.82 -4.37 -13.88
C PHE A 101 12.20 -3.34 -12.80
N MET A 102 12.98 -3.77 -11.80
CA MET A 102 13.41 -2.90 -10.71
C MET A 102 14.30 -1.76 -11.19
N ASN A 103 15.26 -2.05 -12.07
CA ASN A 103 16.21 -1.05 -12.56
C ASN A 103 15.65 -0.15 -13.66
N ASP A 104 14.77 -0.66 -14.53
CA ASP A 104 14.26 0.10 -15.68
C ASP A 104 12.95 0.84 -15.41
N LYS A 105 12.08 0.29 -14.54
CA LYS A 105 10.72 0.82 -14.30
C LYS A 105 10.55 1.45 -12.93
N GLN A 106 11.12 0.84 -11.88
CA GLN A 106 10.92 1.31 -10.51
C GLN A 106 11.95 2.36 -10.08
N ARG A 107 13.17 2.31 -10.62
CA ARG A 107 14.24 3.24 -10.26
C ARG A 107 14.03 4.63 -10.88
N ASP A 108 14.23 5.67 -10.09
CA ASP A 108 14.32 7.04 -10.62
C ASP A 108 15.65 7.23 -11.37
N PRO A 109 15.64 7.54 -12.67
CA PRO A 109 16.86 7.66 -13.48
C PRO A 109 17.76 8.82 -13.07
N ARG A 110 17.27 9.77 -12.25
CA ARG A 110 18.06 10.91 -11.76
C ARG A 110 18.95 10.56 -10.57
N LEU A 111 18.75 9.40 -9.94
CA LEU A 111 19.53 8.98 -8.78
C LEU A 111 20.93 8.55 -9.20
N ASN A 112 21.94 8.99 -8.45
CA ASN A 112 23.33 8.60 -8.65
C ASN A 112 23.55 7.10 -8.36
N GLU A 113 24.21 6.39 -9.27
CA GLU A 113 24.42 4.93 -9.19
C GLU A 113 25.37 4.48 -8.07
N ILE A 114 26.25 5.36 -7.58
CA ILE A 114 27.17 5.03 -6.48
C ILE A 114 26.44 5.17 -5.14
N LEU A 115 25.66 6.25 -4.98
CA LEU A 115 24.88 6.49 -3.76
C LEU A 115 23.64 5.58 -3.68
N TYR A 116 23.06 5.26 -4.84
CA TYR A 116 21.87 4.43 -4.99
C TYR A 116 22.17 3.32 -6.01
N PRO A 117 22.83 2.23 -5.57
CA PRO A 117 23.24 1.13 -6.44
C PRO A 117 22.05 0.46 -7.12
N LEU A 118 22.32 -0.13 -8.28
CA LEU A 118 21.34 -0.92 -9.02
C LEU A 118 20.94 -2.17 -8.22
N TYR A 119 19.74 -2.66 -8.47
CA TYR A 119 19.29 -3.94 -7.93
C TYR A 119 20.09 -5.08 -8.57
N GLU A 120 20.65 -5.94 -7.72
CA GLU A 120 21.34 -7.17 -8.11
C GLU A 120 20.47 -8.40 -7.82
N ASP A 121 20.82 -9.54 -8.42
CA ASP A 121 20.19 -10.85 -8.22
C ASP A 121 20.00 -11.19 -6.74
N LYS A 122 20.98 -10.86 -5.89
CA LYS A 122 20.89 -11.11 -4.45
C LYS A 122 19.71 -10.36 -3.83
N ARG A 123 19.60 -9.05 -4.09
CA ARG A 123 18.52 -8.23 -3.55
C ARG A 123 17.16 -8.64 -4.10
N ALA A 124 17.08 -8.89 -5.41
CA ALA A 124 15.87 -9.40 -6.05
C ALA A 124 15.42 -10.74 -5.44
N SER A 125 16.35 -11.64 -5.13
CA SER A 125 16.05 -12.92 -4.49
C SER A 125 15.54 -12.75 -3.04
N GLU A 126 16.06 -11.79 -2.28
CA GLU A 126 15.56 -11.46 -0.93
C GLU A 126 14.11 -10.96 -0.99
N ILE A 127 13.81 -10.09 -1.95
CA ILE A 127 12.45 -9.56 -2.17
C ILE A 127 11.50 -10.71 -2.52
N ILE A 128 11.87 -11.56 -3.49
CA ILE A 128 11.06 -12.74 -3.87
C ILE A 128 10.81 -13.64 -2.65
N THR A 129 11.85 -13.92 -1.86
CA THR A 129 11.73 -14.77 -0.67
C THR A 129 10.77 -14.19 0.37
N THR A 130 10.70 -12.87 0.47
CA THR A 130 9.89 -12.15 1.45
C THR A 130 8.42 -12.08 1.05
N TYR A 131 8.13 -11.81 -0.23
CA TYR A 131 6.76 -11.55 -0.68
C TYR A 131 6.07 -12.74 -1.36
N GLU A 132 6.82 -13.69 -1.91
CA GLU A 132 6.24 -14.88 -2.54
C GLU A 132 5.77 -15.90 -1.50
N GLN A 133 4.50 -16.30 -1.61
CA GLN A 133 3.87 -17.29 -0.72
C GLN A 133 3.86 -18.69 -1.33
N ASP A 134 3.92 -18.80 -2.67
CA ASP A 134 4.02 -20.09 -3.36
C ASP A 134 5.42 -20.68 -3.17
N GLU A 135 5.52 -21.80 -2.43
CA GLU A 135 6.81 -22.40 -2.09
C GLU A 135 7.59 -22.86 -3.33
N GLU A 136 6.90 -23.36 -4.36
CA GLU A 136 7.53 -23.81 -5.59
C GLU A 136 8.15 -22.64 -6.38
N ALA A 137 7.40 -21.54 -6.54
CA ALA A 137 7.88 -20.33 -7.18
C ALA A 137 9.06 -19.74 -6.38
N ARG A 138 8.92 -19.66 -5.05
CA ARG A 138 9.98 -19.14 -4.16
C ARG A 138 11.26 -19.96 -4.26
N ASN A 139 11.16 -21.30 -4.24
CA ASN A 139 12.32 -22.19 -4.37
C ASN A 139 12.97 -22.10 -5.75
N SER A 140 12.18 -21.79 -6.78
CA SER A 140 12.65 -21.59 -8.15
C SER A 140 13.13 -20.15 -8.43
N LYS A 141 13.17 -19.28 -7.40
CA LYS A 141 13.48 -17.84 -7.51
C LYS A 141 12.62 -17.11 -8.56
N CYS A 142 11.35 -17.48 -8.61
CA CYS A 142 10.35 -16.87 -9.47
C CYS A 142 9.28 -16.17 -8.62
N MET A 143 8.65 -15.16 -9.20
CA MET A 143 7.56 -14.40 -8.60
C MET A 143 6.26 -14.61 -9.37
N THR A 144 5.20 -14.95 -8.65
CA THR A 144 3.84 -15.06 -9.16
C THR A 144 3.17 -13.68 -9.20
N LYS A 145 1.99 -13.60 -9.83
CA LYS A 145 1.17 -12.37 -9.81
C LYS A 145 0.85 -11.95 -8.37
N ASP A 146 0.55 -12.89 -7.48
CA ASP A 146 0.23 -12.55 -6.08
C ASP A 146 1.46 -12.00 -5.35
N GLY A 147 2.62 -12.63 -5.51
CA GLY A 147 3.90 -12.16 -4.96
C GLY A 147 4.22 -10.74 -5.43
N LEU A 148 4.02 -10.45 -6.72
CA LEU A 148 4.22 -9.10 -7.27
C LEU A 148 3.25 -8.09 -6.64
N ILE A 149 1.97 -8.43 -6.51
CA ILE A 149 0.99 -7.52 -5.89
C ILE A 149 1.37 -7.22 -4.45
N ARG A 150 1.82 -8.24 -3.68
CA ARG A 150 2.31 -8.05 -2.31
C ARG A 150 3.51 -7.11 -2.27
N TYR A 151 4.47 -7.29 -3.18
CA TYR A 151 5.62 -6.40 -3.30
C TYR A 151 5.19 -4.96 -3.65
N LEU A 152 4.34 -4.77 -4.66
CA LEU A 152 3.90 -3.43 -5.10
C LEU A 152 3.14 -2.66 -4.01
N MET A 153 2.49 -3.37 -3.07
CA MET A 153 1.78 -2.79 -1.92
C MET A 153 2.63 -2.73 -0.65
N SER A 154 3.88 -3.18 -0.70
CA SER A 154 4.78 -3.17 0.45
C SER A 154 5.45 -1.81 0.65
N ASP A 155 6.00 -1.61 1.85
CA ASP A 155 6.75 -0.40 2.18
C ASP A 155 8.05 -0.25 1.36
N GLU A 156 8.57 -1.36 0.80
CA GLU A 156 9.74 -1.32 -0.09
C GLU A 156 9.44 -0.64 -1.44
N ASN A 157 8.17 -0.59 -1.83
CA ASN A 157 7.72 0.06 -3.05
C ASN A 157 7.01 1.40 -2.76
N ALA A 158 7.39 2.07 -1.67
CA ALA A 158 6.82 3.36 -1.30
C ALA A 158 7.04 4.40 -2.41
N PRO A 159 6.02 5.22 -2.75
CA PRO A 159 6.14 6.25 -3.79
C PRO A 159 7.01 7.44 -3.36
N VAL A 160 7.49 7.45 -2.12
CA VAL A 160 8.30 8.52 -1.53
C VAL A 160 9.57 7.94 -0.91
N PHE A 161 10.61 8.75 -0.93
CA PHE A 161 11.86 8.50 -0.23
C PHE A 161 11.62 8.56 1.29
N LEU A 162 11.64 7.41 1.97
CA LEU A 162 11.32 7.32 3.39
C LEU A 162 12.35 8.08 4.26
N ASP A 163 13.60 8.17 3.82
CA ASP A 163 14.67 8.97 4.43
C ASP A 163 14.39 10.47 4.41
N ARG A 164 13.55 10.95 3.48
CA ARG A 164 13.14 12.36 3.41
C ARG A 164 11.91 12.70 4.25
N LEU A 165 11.34 11.72 4.96
CA LEU A 165 10.24 11.95 5.89
C LEU A 165 10.72 12.52 7.24
N ASP A 166 12.00 12.31 7.56
CA ASP A 166 12.64 12.88 8.74
C ASP A 166 13.40 14.18 8.40
N GLN A 167 14.04 14.80 9.39
CA GLN A 167 14.91 15.96 9.20
C GLN A 167 16.14 15.58 8.36
N TYR A 168 16.05 15.80 7.05
CA TYR A 168 17.11 15.47 6.09
C TYR A 168 17.89 16.69 5.57
N MET A 169 17.36 17.90 5.79
CA MET A 169 18.00 19.13 5.36
C MET A 169 18.99 19.63 6.41
N GLU A 170 20.04 20.32 5.95
CA GLU A 170 20.96 21.04 6.84
C GLU A 170 20.21 22.19 7.55
N MET A 171 20.25 22.23 8.89
CA MET A 171 19.49 23.18 9.71
C MET A 171 20.36 24.32 10.30
N ASP A 172 21.63 24.41 9.90
CA ASP A 172 22.62 25.37 10.42
C ASP A 172 22.84 26.59 9.50
N GLN A 173 22.10 26.71 8.39
CA GLN A 173 22.18 27.87 7.50
C GLN A 173 21.45 29.09 8.11
N PRO A 174 21.68 30.31 7.59
CA PRO A 174 20.91 31.47 8.00
C PRO A 174 19.40 31.32 7.72
N LEU A 175 18.55 31.92 8.57
CA LEU A 175 17.08 31.79 8.48
C LEU A 175 16.50 32.15 7.11
N ALA A 176 17.11 33.12 6.42
CA ALA A 176 16.68 33.56 5.09
C ALA A 176 16.83 32.50 3.99
N HIS A 177 17.54 31.39 4.24
CA HIS A 177 17.75 30.30 3.29
C HIS A 177 16.61 29.26 3.33
N TYR A 178 15.68 29.36 4.28
CA TYR A 178 14.63 28.39 4.48
C TYR A 178 13.26 28.93 4.07
N TYR A 179 12.46 28.06 3.46
CA TYR A 179 11.03 28.29 3.37
C TYR A 179 10.37 27.98 4.71
N ILE A 180 9.65 28.95 5.27
CA ILE A 180 8.99 28.83 6.57
C ILE A 180 7.49 28.75 6.35
N ASN A 181 6.90 27.64 6.79
CA ASN A 181 5.44 27.47 6.78
C ASN A 181 4.80 28.52 7.69
N SER A 182 4.07 29.46 7.10
CA SER A 182 3.58 30.67 7.77
C SER A 182 2.06 30.79 7.63
N SER A 183 1.40 31.34 8.65
CA SER A 183 -0.05 31.55 8.67
C SER A 183 -0.39 33.04 8.71
N HIS A 184 -1.40 33.44 7.94
CA HIS A 184 -1.94 34.80 7.94
C HIS A 184 -3.35 34.82 8.55
N ASN A 185 -3.62 35.78 9.43
CA ASN A 185 -4.89 35.88 10.16
C ASN A 185 -5.30 34.58 10.87
N THR A 186 -4.36 33.94 11.58
CA THR A 186 -4.52 32.61 12.21
C THR A 186 -5.72 32.50 13.13
N TYR A 187 -6.21 33.58 13.73
CA TYR A 187 -7.38 33.57 14.59
C TYR A 187 -8.70 33.29 13.83
N LEU A 188 -8.77 33.53 12.52
CA LEU A 188 -10.00 33.37 11.75
C LEU A 188 -10.25 31.90 11.39
N SER A 189 -11.44 31.40 11.74
CA SER A 189 -11.85 30.04 11.38
C SER A 189 -12.72 29.97 10.12
N GLY A 190 -12.81 31.07 9.36
CA GLY A 190 -13.75 31.19 8.24
C GLY A 190 -13.54 32.47 7.41
N ARG A 191 -14.64 33.13 7.04
CA ARG A 191 -14.63 34.32 6.16
C ARG A 191 -13.79 35.46 6.76
N GLN A 192 -13.13 36.24 5.90
CA GLN A 192 -12.38 37.45 6.30
C GLN A 192 -13.30 38.51 6.92
N PHE A 193 -14.54 38.62 6.44
CA PHE A 193 -15.55 39.53 6.97
C PHE A 193 -16.71 38.75 7.58
N GLY A 194 -17.13 39.15 8.78
CA GLY A 194 -18.21 38.49 9.53
C GLY A 194 -17.89 37.06 10.00
N GLY A 195 -16.63 36.63 9.88
CA GLY A 195 -16.16 35.33 10.36
C GLY A 195 -15.94 35.30 11.88
N LYS A 196 -15.96 34.09 12.45
CA LYS A 196 -15.67 33.88 13.87
C LYS A 196 -14.16 33.78 14.08
N SER A 197 -13.73 34.30 15.23
CA SER A 197 -12.35 34.18 15.72
C SER A 197 -12.27 33.04 16.74
N SER A 198 -11.20 32.25 16.72
CA SER A 198 -11.01 31.13 17.64
C SER A 198 -9.56 31.03 18.12
N VAL A 199 -9.37 30.90 19.44
CA VAL A 199 -8.06 30.63 20.04
C VAL A 199 -7.56 29.23 19.68
N GLU A 200 -8.48 28.27 19.47
CA GLU A 200 -8.12 26.89 19.10
C GLU A 200 -7.39 26.83 17.75
N MET A 201 -7.64 27.81 16.87
CA MET A 201 -7.00 27.84 15.56
C MET A 201 -5.48 27.99 15.65
N TYR A 202 -4.97 28.74 16.65
CA TYR A 202 -3.54 28.82 16.91
C TYR A 202 -2.94 27.46 17.28
N ARG A 203 -3.63 26.66 18.11
CA ARG A 203 -3.16 25.30 18.47
C ARG A 203 -3.10 24.40 17.25
N GLN A 204 -4.16 24.37 16.45
CA GLN A 204 -4.25 23.52 15.26
C GLN A 204 -3.18 23.87 14.22
N VAL A 205 -2.94 25.16 13.98
CA VAL A 205 -1.94 25.62 13.01
C VAL A 205 -0.52 25.29 13.48
N LEU A 206 -0.22 25.42 14.78
CA LEU A 206 1.08 25.01 15.33
C LEU A 206 1.29 23.50 15.29
N LEU A 207 0.25 22.71 15.56
CA LEU A 207 0.27 21.24 15.46
C LEU A 207 0.45 20.74 14.02
N ALA A 208 -0.09 21.48 13.03
CA ALA A 208 0.12 21.21 11.61
C ALA A 208 1.54 21.56 11.11
N GLY A 209 2.40 22.11 11.97
CA GLY A 209 3.79 22.41 11.64
C GLY A 209 4.04 23.82 11.12
N CYS A 210 3.07 24.74 11.21
CA CYS A 210 3.33 26.17 10.99
C CYS A 210 4.34 26.67 12.03
N ARG A 211 5.23 27.56 11.63
CA ARG A 211 6.21 28.27 12.47
C ARG A 211 5.94 29.77 12.41
#